data_AF-A0AAD5Y973-F1
#
_entry.id   AF-A0AAD5Y973-F1
#
_cell.length_a   1.000
_cell.length_b   1.000
_cell.length_c   1.000
_cell.angle_alpha   90.00
_cell.angle_beta   90.00
_cell.angle_gamma   90.00
#
_symmetry.space_group_name_H-M   'P 1'
#
loop_
_entity.id
_entity.type
_entity.pdbx_description
1 polymer ?
#
loop_
_entity_poly.entity_id
_entity_poly.type
_entity_poly.pdbx_seq_one_letter_code
_entity_poly.pdbx_strand_id
1 'polypeptide(L)'
;MKAAIISALALAAVANAHFTMQYIWVNGADQGQNTDLRVPPNNNPVTDVTSTDLTCNVNGLSGAGVNTATIPAGANITFEWHQHAQRTGEDAISGGHKGPVQVYIAKASSTAASFNGQGTVWTKIYSSGLINPTSQQWATDIVNANGGKHSVVIPSSLPAGQYLLRAEIIALHVAQSYPGAQFYIGCAQVNISGGGSANPPKIAIPGAYKSSDPGITVNIYNNLKSYTAPGGAVWSG
;
A
#
# COMPACT_ATOMS: atom_id res chain seq x y z
N MET A 1 12.79 57.84 -22.52
CA MET A 1 12.76 56.41 -22.87
C MET A 1 12.38 55.63 -21.61
N LYS A 2 11.21 55.00 -21.59
CA LYS A 2 10.73 54.20 -20.44
C LYS A 2 11.29 52.78 -20.59
N ALA A 3 12.18 52.37 -19.69
CA ALA A 3 12.66 50.99 -19.63
C ALA A 3 11.61 50.15 -18.87
N ALA A 4 10.99 49.18 -19.54
CA ALA A 4 10.14 48.19 -18.91
C ALA A 4 11.02 47.01 -18.48
N ILE A 5 11.15 46.80 -17.17
CA ILE A 5 11.78 45.61 -16.60
C ILE A 5 10.69 44.53 -16.58
N ILE A 6 10.85 43.50 -17.41
CA ILE A 6 10.01 42.29 -17.36
C ILE A 6 10.66 41.34 -16.37
N SER A 7 10.09 41.23 -15.16
CA SER A 7 10.45 40.20 -14.20
C SER A 7 9.79 38.88 -14.60
N ALA A 8 10.58 37.91 -15.06
CA ALA A 8 10.11 36.54 -15.25
C ALA A 8 10.03 35.83 -13.88
N LEU A 9 8.82 35.53 -13.40
CA LEU A 9 8.65 34.60 -12.28
C LEU A 9 8.90 33.18 -12.80
N ALA A 10 10.02 32.58 -12.38
CA ALA A 10 10.21 31.14 -12.50
C ALA A 10 9.36 30.45 -11.42
N LEU A 11 8.24 29.86 -11.83
CA LEU A 11 7.50 28.92 -10.99
C LEU A 11 8.28 27.60 -10.97
N ALA A 12 9.01 27.35 -9.87
CA ALA A 12 9.55 26.03 -9.61
C ALA A 12 8.39 25.08 -9.30
N ALA A 13 8.08 24.17 -10.21
CA ALA A 13 7.19 23.07 -9.93
C ALA A 13 7.86 22.17 -8.87
N VAL A 14 7.33 22.19 -7.66
CA VAL A 14 7.67 21.19 -6.63
C VAL A 14 7.03 19.87 -7.07
N ALA A 15 7.81 19.04 -7.76
CA ALA A 15 7.40 17.66 -8.04
C ALA A 15 7.31 16.92 -6.70
N ASN A 16 6.10 16.68 -6.22
CA ASN A 16 5.90 15.73 -5.13
C ASN A 16 6.14 14.33 -5.72
N ALA A 17 7.14 13.61 -5.21
CA ALA A 17 7.46 12.28 -5.74
C ALA A 17 6.69 11.17 -5.02
N HIS A 18 6.17 11.48 -3.83
CA HIS A 18 5.71 10.52 -2.83
C HIS A 18 4.19 10.52 -2.71
N PHE A 19 3.62 9.43 -2.21
CA PHE A 19 2.17 9.24 -2.16
C PHE A 19 1.73 8.49 -0.90
N THR A 20 0.46 8.60 -0.57
CA THR A 20 -0.16 7.88 0.57
C THR A 20 -1.47 7.25 0.15
N MET A 21 -1.87 6.19 0.86
CA MET A 21 -3.23 5.67 0.78
C MET A 21 -4.15 6.60 1.54
N GLN A 22 -5.22 7.06 0.89
CA GLN A 22 -6.09 8.11 1.44
C GLN A 22 -7.55 7.71 1.49
N TYR A 23 -7.96 6.70 0.72
CA TYR A 23 -9.34 6.23 0.70
C TYR A 23 -9.37 4.71 0.63
N ILE A 24 -10.44 4.15 1.20
CA ILE A 24 -10.90 2.82 0.88
C ILE A 24 -12.32 2.89 0.31
N TRP A 25 -12.64 1.93 -0.54
CA TRP A 25 -14.00 1.76 -1.07
C TRP A 25 -14.49 0.36 -0.75
N VAL A 26 -15.77 0.27 -0.37
CA VAL A 26 -16.43 -0.99 -0.07
C VAL A 26 -17.51 -1.21 -1.12
N ASN A 27 -17.34 -2.24 -1.96
CA ASN A 27 -18.27 -2.55 -3.06
C ASN A 27 -18.58 -1.32 -3.95
N GLY A 28 -17.56 -0.49 -4.21
CA GLY A 28 -17.70 0.71 -5.04
C GLY A 28 -18.23 1.95 -4.32
N ALA A 29 -18.45 1.91 -3.00
CA ALA A 29 -18.80 3.09 -2.21
C ALA A 29 -17.57 3.67 -1.48
N ASP A 30 -17.25 4.95 -1.72
CA ASP A 30 -16.19 5.70 -1.04
C ASP A 30 -16.50 5.80 0.46
N GLN A 31 -15.56 5.39 1.32
CA GLN A 31 -15.74 5.50 2.78
C GLN A 31 -15.36 6.88 3.34
N GLY A 32 -14.88 7.79 2.48
CA GLY A 32 -14.41 9.10 2.90
C GLY A 32 -12.92 9.12 3.16
N GLN A 33 -12.32 10.30 2.97
CA GLN A 33 -10.89 10.48 3.10
C GLN A 33 -10.43 10.18 4.52
N ASN A 34 -9.38 9.35 4.65
CA ASN A 34 -8.70 9.05 5.91
C ASN A 34 -9.60 8.56 7.05
N THR A 35 -10.83 8.12 6.74
CA THR A 35 -11.86 7.86 7.74
C THR A 35 -11.54 6.59 8.55
N ASP A 36 -11.14 5.53 7.85
CA ASP A 36 -10.84 4.22 8.44
C ASP A 36 -9.33 3.91 8.45
N LEU A 37 -8.49 4.91 8.15
CA LEU A 37 -7.06 4.74 7.91
C LEU A 37 -6.20 5.23 9.08
N ARG A 38 -5.15 4.47 9.38
CA ARG A 38 -4.04 4.95 10.22
C ARG A 38 -3.12 5.80 9.38
N VAL A 39 -3.33 7.11 9.40
CA VAL A 39 -2.64 8.06 8.52
C VAL A 39 -1.21 8.31 9.00
N PRO A 40 -0.18 8.13 8.15
CA PRO A 40 1.18 8.51 8.50
C PRO A 40 1.34 10.04 8.59
N PRO A 41 2.36 10.55 9.31
CA PRO A 41 2.56 12.00 9.49
C PRO A 41 2.97 12.74 8.21
N ASN A 42 3.47 12.03 7.21
CA ASN A 42 3.87 12.55 5.91
C ASN A 42 3.82 11.42 4.87
N ASN A 43 4.17 11.73 3.62
CA ASN A 43 4.19 10.78 2.52
C ASN A 43 5.55 10.09 2.32
N ASN A 44 6.53 10.27 3.22
CA ASN A 44 7.82 9.60 3.09
C ASN A 44 7.66 8.08 3.17
N PRO A 45 8.50 7.31 2.47
CA PRO A 45 8.44 5.87 2.50
C PRO A 45 9.15 5.33 3.74
N VAL A 46 8.71 4.17 4.21
CA VAL A 46 9.57 3.32 5.06
C VAL A 46 10.64 2.71 4.16
N THR A 47 11.87 2.53 4.64
CA THR A 47 12.99 1.98 3.86
C THR A 47 13.71 0.81 4.54
N ASP A 48 13.55 0.68 5.87
CA ASP A 48 14.14 -0.41 6.65
C ASP A 48 13.13 -1.55 6.85
N VAL A 49 13.43 -2.72 6.29
CA VAL A 49 12.58 -3.92 6.41
C VAL A 49 12.57 -4.54 7.81
N THR A 50 13.45 -4.08 8.70
CA THR A 50 13.49 -4.52 10.10
C THR A 50 12.73 -3.56 11.04
N SER A 51 12.38 -2.36 10.56
CA SER A 51 11.62 -1.40 11.36
C SER A 51 10.21 -1.89 11.65
N THR A 52 9.72 -1.60 12.85
CA THR A 52 8.32 -1.82 13.23
C THR A 52 7.35 -1.01 12.37
N ASP A 53 7.80 0.13 11.80
CA ASP A 53 7.02 0.97 10.89
C ASP A 53 6.67 0.25 9.59
N LEU A 54 7.38 -0.82 9.20
CA LEU A 54 7.02 -1.65 8.05
C LEU A 54 5.61 -2.29 8.20
N THR A 55 5.10 -2.37 9.42
CA THR A 55 3.80 -2.98 9.72
C THR A 55 2.65 -2.15 9.18
N CYS A 56 2.56 -0.89 9.60
CA CYS A 56 1.45 0.01 9.28
C CYS A 56 1.88 1.47 9.07
N ASN A 57 3.15 1.68 8.69
CA ASN A 57 3.79 2.99 8.61
C ASN A 57 4.02 3.65 9.99
N VAL A 58 4.71 4.79 10.00
CA VAL A 58 4.98 5.59 11.20
C VAL A 58 3.67 5.95 11.90
N ASN A 59 3.63 5.79 13.23
CA ASN A 59 2.45 5.94 14.10
C ASN A 59 1.31 4.93 13.83
N GLY A 60 1.48 4.00 12.90
CA GLY A 60 0.45 3.03 12.52
C GLY A 60 0.27 1.85 13.48
N LEU A 61 1.03 1.78 14.59
CA LEU A 61 0.90 0.71 15.59
C LEU A 61 -0.26 0.93 16.57
N SER A 62 -0.88 2.11 16.56
CA SER A 62 -2.11 2.41 17.30
C SER A 62 -3.19 2.85 16.33
N GLY A 63 -4.42 2.42 16.58
CA GLY A 63 -5.61 2.80 15.83
C GLY A 63 -6.59 3.64 16.64
N ALA A 64 -6.17 4.15 17.79
CA ALA A 64 -7.01 4.97 18.65
C ALA A 64 -7.50 6.22 17.88
N GLY A 65 -8.82 6.44 17.90
CA GLY A 65 -9.46 7.56 17.21
C GLY A 65 -9.72 7.34 15.71
N VAL A 66 -9.35 6.19 15.15
CA VAL A 66 -9.65 5.81 13.76
C VAL A 66 -10.96 5.02 13.72
N ASN A 67 -11.80 5.25 12.70
CA ASN A 67 -13.05 4.48 12.53
C ASN A 67 -12.76 3.04 12.11
N THR A 68 -13.76 2.17 12.22
CA THR A 68 -13.68 0.77 11.76
C THR A 68 -14.80 0.50 10.76
N ALA A 69 -14.46 0.43 9.48
CA ALA A 69 -15.43 0.17 8.41
C ALA A 69 -15.99 -1.26 8.53
N THR A 70 -17.31 -1.41 8.44
CA THR A 70 -17.92 -2.75 8.38
C THR A 70 -17.98 -3.23 6.94
N ILE A 71 -17.41 -4.41 6.67
CA ILE A 71 -17.34 -4.99 5.33
C ILE A 71 -17.85 -6.43 5.37
N PRO A 72 -18.75 -6.86 4.47
CA PRO A 72 -19.13 -8.26 4.39
C PRO A 72 -17.97 -9.11 3.86
N ALA A 73 -17.82 -10.35 4.35
CA ALA A 73 -16.91 -11.31 3.75
C ALA A 73 -17.28 -11.52 2.27
N GLY A 74 -16.29 -11.62 1.38
CA GLY A 74 -16.52 -11.60 -0.08
C GLY A 74 -16.65 -10.21 -0.69
N ALA A 75 -16.63 -9.13 0.09
CA ALA A 75 -16.65 -7.76 -0.46
C ALA A 75 -15.44 -7.49 -1.36
N ASN A 76 -15.66 -6.68 -2.39
CA ASN A 76 -14.58 -6.07 -3.15
C ASN A 76 -14.14 -4.78 -2.45
N ILE A 77 -12.87 -4.72 -2.04
CA ILE A 77 -12.27 -3.56 -1.38
C ILE A 77 -11.29 -2.90 -2.34
N THR A 78 -11.46 -1.60 -2.55
CA THR A 78 -10.54 -0.79 -3.35
C THR A 78 -9.72 0.09 -2.44
N PHE A 79 -8.41 0.12 -2.65
CA PHE A 79 -7.49 1.06 -2.01
C PHE A 79 -7.14 2.15 -3.00
N GLU A 80 -7.16 3.41 -2.54
CA GLU A 80 -6.89 4.57 -3.38
C GLU A 80 -5.73 5.40 -2.84
N TRP A 81 -4.78 5.68 -3.72
CA TRP A 81 -3.52 6.35 -3.42
C TRP A 81 -3.45 7.70 -4.14
N HIS A 82 -2.80 8.69 -3.52
CA HIS A 82 -2.57 10.01 -4.13
C HIS A 82 -1.27 10.64 -3.63
N GLN A 83 -0.66 11.47 -4.47
CA GLN A 83 0.53 12.26 -4.12
C GLN A 83 0.19 13.42 -3.17
N HIS A 84 -0.96 14.04 -3.41
CA HIS A 84 -1.43 15.22 -2.69
C HIS A 84 -2.55 14.83 -1.74
N ALA A 85 -2.81 15.67 -0.74
CA ALA A 85 -3.87 15.46 0.23
C ALA A 85 -5.29 15.57 -0.36
N GLN A 86 -5.45 15.70 -1.67
CA GLN A 86 -6.73 15.69 -2.36
C GLN A 86 -6.55 15.02 -3.73
N ARG A 87 -7.66 14.56 -4.30
CA ARG A 87 -7.72 14.11 -5.69
C ARG A 87 -7.47 15.32 -6.61
N THR A 88 -6.31 15.38 -7.26
CA THR A 88 -5.97 16.47 -8.20
C THR A 88 -6.19 16.09 -9.66
N GLY A 89 -6.34 14.79 -9.96
CA GLY A 89 -6.37 14.28 -11.34
C GLY A 89 -4.97 14.05 -11.92
N GLU A 90 -3.91 14.39 -11.18
CA GLU A 90 -2.54 13.96 -11.48
C GLU A 90 -2.38 12.46 -11.26
N ASP A 91 -1.29 11.90 -11.78
CA ASP A 91 -0.91 10.52 -11.50
C ASP A 91 -0.88 10.30 -9.98
N ALA A 92 -1.54 9.25 -9.49
CA ALA A 92 -1.59 8.94 -8.08
C ALA A 92 -0.23 8.56 -7.49
N ILE A 93 0.59 7.92 -8.32
CA ILE A 93 1.93 7.43 -8.02
C ILE A 93 2.85 8.11 -9.03
N SER A 94 3.80 8.94 -8.58
CA SER A 94 4.72 9.64 -9.49
C SER A 94 5.36 8.65 -10.47
N GLY A 95 5.32 8.95 -11.78
CA GLY A 95 5.54 7.98 -12.86
C GLY A 95 6.86 7.18 -12.85
N GLY A 96 7.86 7.60 -12.05
CA GLY A 96 9.08 6.84 -11.82
C GLY A 96 8.96 5.67 -10.83
N HIS A 97 7.91 5.63 -9.98
CA HIS A 97 7.77 4.68 -8.87
C HIS A 97 7.22 3.33 -9.32
N LYS A 98 7.96 2.65 -10.20
CA LYS A 98 7.62 1.30 -10.66
C LYS A 98 7.77 0.28 -9.54
N GLY A 99 6.80 -0.62 -9.41
CA GLY A 99 6.94 -1.79 -8.54
C GLY A 99 5.63 -2.53 -8.27
N PRO A 100 5.63 -3.46 -7.29
CA PRO A 100 4.46 -4.25 -6.96
C PRO A 100 3.45 -3.50 -6.10
N VAL A 101 2.25 -4.07 -6.09
CA VAL A 101 1.16 -3.76 -5.16
C VAL A 101 0.83 -5.04 -4.39
N GLN A 102 0.68 -4.95 -3.08
CA GLN A 102 0.39 -6.09 -2.21
C GLN A 102 -0.71 -5.74 -1.21
N VAL A 103 -1.51 -6.74 -0.83
CA VAL A 103 -2.50 -6.57 0.25
C VAL A 103 -2.40 -7.73 1.22
N TYR A 104 -2.38 -7.39 2.51
CA TYR A 104 -2.36 -8.30 3.62
C TYR A 104 -3.53 -8.03 4.57
N ILE A 105 -3.95 -9.06 5.27
CA ILE A 105 -4.99 -8.99 6.30
C ILE A 105 -4.49 -9.65 7.60
N ALA A 106 -4.78 -9.03 8.74
CA ALA A 106 -4.43 -9.56 10.06
C ALA A 106 -5.61 -9.45 11.02
N LYS A 107 -6.00 -10.57 11.63
CA LYS A 107 -7.11 -10.63 12.59
C LYS A 107 -6.67 -9.99 13.91
N ALA A 108 -7.44 -9.03 14.40
CA ALA A 108 -7.24 -8.50 15.74
C ALA A 108 -7.66 -9.54 16.79
N SER A 109 -6.89 -9.65 17.87
CA SER A 109 -7.24 -10.48 19.02
C SER A 109 -8.43 -9.91 19.81
N SER A 110 -8.60 -8.59 19.77
CA SER A 110 -9.72 -7.87 20.38
C SER A 110 -10.33 -6.88 19.38
N THR A 111 -9.95 -5.60 19.44
CA THR A 111 -10.38 -4.56 18.50
C THR A 111 -9.26 -4.20 17.55
N ALA A 112 -9.60 -3.76 16.34
CA ALA A 112 -8.65 -3.18 15.41
C ALA A 112 -7.95 -1.98 16.05
N ALA A 113 -8.67 -1.10 16.75
CA ALA A 113 -8.12 0.11 17.38
C ALA A 113 -6.93 -0.17 18.32
N SER A 114 -6.99 -1.22 19.16
CA SER A 114 -5.89 -1.58 20.06
C SER A 114 -4.86 -2.55 19.47
N PHE A 115 -5.12 -3.11 18.29
CA PHE A 115 -4.26 -4.11 17.68
C PHE A 115 -3.12 -3.44 16.89
N ASN A 116 -1.88 -3.81 17.20
CA ASN A 116 -0.67 -3.20 16.62
C ASN A 116 -0.13 -3.95 15.39
N GLY A 117 -0.68 -5.12 15.05
CA GLY A 117 -0.25 -5.90 13.89
C GLY A 117 1.16 -6.50 13.97
N GLN A 118 1.82 -6.47 15.14
CA GLN A 118 3.16 -7.06 15.29
C GLN A 118 3.10 -8.60 15.37
N GLY A 119 4.19 -9.25 14.97
CA GLY A 119 4.34 -10.70 15.03
C GLY A 119 3.69 -11.44 13.86
N THR A 120 3.58 -12.77 13.96
CA THR A 120 3.14 -13.65 12.87
C THR A 120 1.61 -13.65 12.71
N VAL A 121 1.07 -12.55 12.19
CA VAL A 121 -0.38 -12.30 12.12
C VAL A 121 -0.91 -12.02 10.72
N TRP A 122 -0.03 -11.73 9.75
CA TRP A 122 -0.42 -11.24 8.43
C TRP A 122 -0.60 -12.38 7.44
N THR A 123 -1.72 -12.38 6.72
CA THR A 123 -1.96 -13.25 5.55
C THR A 123 -1.92 -12.40 4.30
N LYS A 124 -1.12 -12.79 3.30
CA LYS A 124 -1.16 -12.16 1.98
C LYS A 124 -2.40 -12.61 1.22
N ILE A 125 -3.23 -11.67 0.79
CA ILE A 125 -4.47 -11.94 0.03
C ILE A 125 -4.42 -11.39 -1.39
N TYR A 126 -3.42 -10.57 -1.72
CA TYR A 126 -3.23 -10.06 -3.07
C TYR A 126 -1.76 -9.72 -3.33
N SER A 127 -1.31 -9.97 -4.55
CA SER A 127 -0.02 -9.51 -5.06
C SER A 127 -0.09 -9.33 -6.57
N SER A 128 0.40 -8.19 -7.05
CA SER A 128 0.63 -7.94 -8.46
C SER A 128 1.98 -7.24 -8.60
N GLY A 129 2.85 -7.75 -9.47
CA GLY A 129 4.22 -7.26 -9.66
C GLY A 129 4.46 -6.69 -11.05
N LEU A 130 5.50 -7.20 -11.72
CA LEU A 130 5.74 -6.97 -13.15
C LEU A 130 4.69 -7.72 -13.98
N ILE A 131 3.88 -6.99 -14.74
CA ILE A 131 2.75 -7.53 -15.51
C ILE A 131 3.19 -7.88 -16.93
N ASN A 132 3.94 -6.98 -17.57
CA ASN A 132 4.44 -7.18 -18.92
C ASN A 132 5.96 -6.92 -18.97
N PRO A 133 6.79 -7.97 -19.03
CA PRO A 133 8.25 -7.84 -19.14
C PRO A 133 8.74 -7.20 -20.43
N THR A 134 7.96 -7.21 -21.51
CA THR A 134 8.37 -6.59 -22.78
C THR A 134 8.23 -5.07 -22.73
N SER A 135 7.07 -4.57 -22.26
CA SER A 135 6.85 -3.12 -22.10
C SER A 135 7.30 -2.58 -20.73
N GLN A 136 7.83 -3.44 -19.86
CA GLN A 136 8.14 -3.13 -18.45
C GLN A 136 6.94 -2.48 -17.73
N GLN A 137 5.73 -3.01 -17.96
CA GLN A 137 4.52 -2.54 -17.29
C GLN A 137 4.42 -3.17 -15.90
N TRP A 138 4.34 -2.32 -14.88
CA TRP A 138 4.24 -2.72 -13.47
C TRP A 138 2.83 -2.55 -12.93
N ALA A 139 2.53 -3.17 -11.79
CA ALA A 139 1.27 -3.00 -11.09
C ALA A 139 0.96 -1.53 -10.79
N THR A 140 1.97 -0.73 -10.42
CA THR A 140 1.82 0.72 -10.21
C THR A 140 1.34 1.48 -11.46
N ASP A 141 1.65 0.99 -12.66
CA ASP A 141 1.15 1.59 -13.91
C ASP A 141 -0.36 1.38 -14.07
N ILE A 142 -0.84 0.21 -13.68
CA ILE A 142 -2.29 -0.09 -13.66
C ILE A 142 -2.98 0.75 -12.58
N VAL A 143 -2.35 0.95 -11.43
CA VAL A 143 -2.88 1.82 -10.38
C VAL A 143 -3.04 3.25 -10.88
N ASN A 144 -2.03 3.80 -11.57
CA ASN A 144 -2.12 5.14 -12.17
C ASN A 144 -3.21 5.21 -13.25
N ALA A 145 -3.26 4.24 -14.16
CA ALA A 145 -4.29 4.16 -15.19
C ALA A 145 -5.72 4.10 -14.61
N ASN A 146 -5.87 3.57 -13.39
CA ASN A 146 -7.14 3.51 -12.67
C ASN A 146 -7.35 4.67 -11.68
N GLY A 147 -6.62 5.77 -11.83
CA GLY A 147 -6.78 6.95 -10.96
C GLY A 147 -6.46 6.65 -9.49
N GLY A 148 -5.36 5.96 -9.26
CA GLY A 148 -4.85 5.61 -7.92
C GLY A 148 -5.45 4.36 -7.30
N LYS A 149 -6.25 3.59 -8.04
CA LYS A 149 -7.07 2.51 -7.49
C LYS A 149 -6.53 1.13 -7.81
N HIS A 150 -6.53 0.26 -6.81
CA HIS A 150 -6.47 -1.19 -7.00
C HIS A 150 -7.41 -1.91 -6.05
N SER A 151 -7.94 -3.05 -6.47
CA SER A 151 -8.98 -3.78 -5.74
C SER A 151 -8.55 -5.19 -5.34
N VAL A 152 -9.14 -5.71 -4.27
CA VAL A 152 -9.03 -7.10 -3.84
C VAL A 152 -10.39 -7.58 -3.34
N VAL A 153 -10.75 -8.82 -3.65
CA VAL A 153 -11.90 -9.48 -3.03
C VAL A 153 -11.45 -10.08 -1.70
N ILE A 154 -12.13 -9.70 -0.61
CA ILE A 154 -11.88 -10.26 0.71
C ILE A 154 -12.34 -11.73 0.71
N PRO A 155 -11.46 -12.70 1.06
CA PRO A 155 -11.86 -14.11 1.05
C PRO A 155 -13.07 -14.37 1.94
N SER A 156 -14.11 -14.99 1.37
CA SER A 156 -15.38 -15.25 2.07
C SER A 156 -15.24 -16.27 3.22
N SER A 157 -14.17 -17.06 3.19
CA SER A 157 -13.88 -18.09 4.20
C SER A 157 -13.26 -17.52 5.49
N LEU A 158 -12.87 -16.24 5.50
CA LEU A 158 -12.29 -15.58 6.68
C LEU A 158 -13.27 -15.57 7.87
N PRO A 159 -12.79 -15.75 9.11
CA PRO A 159 -13.64 -15.59 10.29
C PRO A 159 -14.18 -14.17 10.44
N ALA A 160 -15.41 -14.02 10.93
CA ALA A 160 -15.96 -12.73 11.31
C ALA A 160 -15.13 -12.03 12.38
N GLY A 161 -15.17 -10.70 12.44
CA GLY A 161 -14.56 -9.88 13.50
C GLY A 161 -13.66 -8.76 12.97
N GLN A 162 -12.89 -8.14 13.85
CA GLN A 162 -12.07 -6.98 13.48
C GLN A 162 -10.69 -7.38 12.95
N TYR A 163 -10.20 -6.62 11.97
CA TYR A 163 -8.96 -6.84 11.24
C TYR A 163 -8.25 -5.52 10.94
N LEU A 164 -6.95 -5.63 10.64
CA LEU A 164 -6.23 -4.64 9.85
C LEU A 164 -6.11 -5.13 8.41
N LEU A 165 -6.40 -4.25 7.46
CA LEU A 165 -6.09 -4.40 6.04
C LEU A 165 -4.88 -3.53 5.72
N ARG A 166 -3.76 -4.16 5.37
CA ARG A 166 -2.52 -3.49 4.98
C ARG A 166 -2.37 -3.54 3.47
N ALA A 167 -2.53 -2.41 2.80
CA ALA A 167 -2.14 -2.27 1.40
C ALA A 167 -0.75 -1.64 1.32
N GLU A 168 0.04 -2.10 0.35
CA GLU A 168 1.42 -1.70 0.17
C GLU A 168 1.74 -1.52 -1.30
N ILE A 169 2.47 -0.45 -1.60
CA ILE A 169 3.19 -0.26 -2.85
C ILE A 169 4.67 -0.20 -2.52
N ILE A 170 5.49 -0.95 -3.24
CA ILE A 170 6.96 -0.89 -3.12
C ILE A 170 7.49 -0.20 -4.37
N ALA A 171 8.07 0.99 -4.23
CA ALA A 171 8.73 1.63 -5.36
C ALA A 171 10.20 1.17 -5.45
N LEU A 172 10.59 0.70 -6.63
CA LEU A 172 11.85 -0.01 -6.87
C LEU A 172 12.85 0.80 -7.70
N HIS A 173 12.55 2.07 -8.00
CA HIS A 173 13.34 2.91 -8.90
C HIS A 173 14.78 3.18 -8.43
N VAL A 174 15.04 3.04 -7.13
CA VAL A 174 16.35 3.15 -6.48
C VAL A 174 16.73 1.89 -5.66
N ALA A 175 16.15 0.74 -6.01
CA ALA A 175 16.30 -0.52 -5.26
C ALA A 175 17.50 -1.39 -5.67
N GLN A 176 18.47 -0.86 -6.41
CA GLN A 176 19.64 -1.63 -6.88
C GLN A 176 20.55 -2.10 -5.72
N SER A 177 20.44 -1.44 -4.56
CA SER A 177 21.12 -1.78 -3.31
C SER A 177 20.16 -1.65 -2.14
N TYR A 178 20.51 -2.25 -1.01
CA TYR A 178 19.78 -2.08 0.26
C TYR A 178 20.57 -1.19 1.25
N PRO A 179 19.93 -0.21 1.90
CA PRO A 179 18.55 0.23 1.67
C PRO A 179 18.38 0.89 0.29
N GLY A 180 17.16 0.86 -0.24
CA GLY A 180 16.84 1.41 -1.56
C GLY A 180 15.36 1.31 -1.90
N ALA A 181 14.77 0.13 -1.80
CA ALA A 181 13.32 -0.03 -1.95
C ALA A 181 12.55 0.89 -0.99
N GLN A 182 11.50 1.52 -1.51
CA GLN A 182 10.65 2.45 -0.77
C GLN A 182 9.28 1.83 -0.55
N PHE A 183 8.91 1.63 0.72
CA PHE A 183 7.67 0.98 1.11
C PHE A 183 6.62 2.05 1.50
N TYR A 184 5.58 2.17 0.67
CA TYR A 184 4.41 3.00 0.94
C TYR A 184 3.30 2.12 1.48
N ILE A 185 2.92 2.36 2.73
CA ILE A 185 2.07 1.45 3.50
C ILE A 185 0.85 2.22 4.01
N GLY A 186 -0.33 1.63 3.82
CA GLY A 186 -1.58 2.08 4.42
C GLY A 186 -2.26 0.95 5.18
N CYS A 187 -2.69 1.21 6.40
CA CYS A 187 -3.48 0.28 7.21
C CYS A 187 -4.88 0.82 7.46
N ALA A 188 -5.90 0.07 7.02
CA ALA A 188 -7.30 0.33 7.31
C ALA A 188 -7.80 -0.56 8.45
N GLN A 189 -8.71 -0.04 9.26
CA GLN A 189 -9.41 -0.83 10.27
C GLN A 189 -10.74 -1.28 9.72
N VAL A 190 -11.00 -2.58 9.79
CA VAL A 190 -12.25 -3.15 9.28
C VAL A 190 -12.85 -4.16 10.24
N ASN A 191 -14.18 -4.27 10.20
CA ASN A 191 -14.94 -5.32 10.84
C ASN A 191 -15.57 -6.18 9.76
N ILE A 192 -15.06 -7.41 9.60
CA ILE A 192 -15.62 -8.39 8.67
C ILE A 192 -16.90 -8.96 9.28
N SER A 193 -18.02 -8.75 8.58
CA SER A 193 -19.30 -9.36 8.91
C SER A 193 -19.56 -10.60 8.05
N GLY A 194 -20.25 -11.58 8.63
CA GLY A 194 -20.32 -12.92 8.04
C GLY A 194 -18.93 -13.59 7.97
N GLY A 195 -18.80 -14.62 7.16
CA GLY A 195 -17.52 -15.30 6.92
C GLY A 195 -17.57 -16.81 7.17
N GLY A 196 -16.40 -17.39 7.32
CA GLY A 196 -16.19 -18.82 7.56
C GLY A 196 -15.31 -19.12 8.77
N SER A 197 -14.55 -20.20 8.68
CA SER A 197 -13.69 -20.71 9.76
C SER A 197 -12.24 -20.93 9.29
N ALA A 198 -11.84 -20.33 8.17
CA ALA A 198 -10.51 -20.53 7.61
C ALA A 198 -9.41 -20.07 8.59
N ASN A 199 -8.31 -20.80 8.59
CA ASN A 199 -7.09 -20.45 9.32
C ASN A 199 -5.92 -20.32 8.33
N PRO A 200 -5.78 -19.15 7.68
CA PRO A 200 -4.78 -18.97 6.64
C PRO A 200 -3.34 -18.98 7.17
N PRO A 201 -2.35 -19.24 6.29
CA PRO A 201 -0.94 -19.12 6.62
C PRO A 201 -0.60 -17.67 6.98
N LYS A 202 0.23 -17.49 8.02
CA LYS A 202 0.58 -16.17 8.55
C LYS A 202 2.08 -15.94 8.48
N ILE A 203 2.45 -14.69 8.27
CA ILE A 203 3.82 -14.20 8.28
C ILE A 203 3.94 -13.02 9.25
N ALA A 204 5.16 -12.68 9.64
CA ALA A 204 5.46 -11.49 10.42
C ALA A 204 5.89 -10.34 9.50
N ILE A 205 5.36 -9.15 9.74
CA ILE A 205 5.81 -7.91 9.09
C ILE A 205 6.01 -6.90 10.23
N PRO A 206 7.26 -6.49 10.55
CA PRO A 206 8.53 -6.92 9.97
C PRO A 206 8.89 -8.40 10.24
N GLY A 207 9.86 -8.94 9.49
CA GLY A 207 10.42 -10.29 9.66
C GLY A 207 10.37 -11.16 8.40
N ALA A 208 9.26 -11.14 7.66
CA ALA A 208 9.12 -11.90 6.42
C ALA A 208 9.85 -11.28 5.23
N TYR A 209 10.11 -9.98 5.28
CA TYR A 209 10.86 -9.25 4.27
C TYR A 209 12.33 -9.23 4.66
N LYS A 210 13.20 -9.53 3.71
CA LYS A 210 14.65 -9.51 3.91
C LYS A 210 15.29 -8.54 2.94
N SER A 211 16.36 -7.90 3.37
CA SER A 211 17.17 -7.02 2.51
C SER A 211 17.67 -7.75 1.26
N SER A 212 17.95 -9.06 1.37
CA SER A 212 18.40 -9.90 0.26
C SER A 212 17.28 -10.48 -0.61
N ASP A 213 16.00 -10.22 -0.32
CA ASP A 213 14.92 -10.72 -1.18
C ASP A 213 15.06 -10.09 -2.58
N PRO A 214 14.96 -10.90 -3.66
CA PRO A 214 15.11 -10.40 -5.03
C PRO A 214 13.95 -9.48 -5.46
N GLY A 215 12.90 -9.38 -4.66
CA GLY A 215 11.82 -8.41 -4.82
C GLY A 215 12.06 -7.07 -4.13
N ILE A 216 13.09 -6.97 -3.28
CA ILE A 216 13.45 -5.81 -2.46
C ILE A 216 14.78 -5.20 -2.93
N THR A 217 15.81 -6.01 -3.15
CA THR A 217 17.07 -5.56 -3.80
C THR A 217 17.07 -6.02 -5.24
N VAL A 218 16.81 -5.11 -6.16
CA VAL A 218 16.58 -5.41 -7.57
C VAL A 218 16.91 -4.22 -8.47
N ASN A 219 17.53 -4.48 -9.62
CA ASN A 219 17.71 -3.47 -10.66
C ASN A 219 16.64 -3.61 -11.75
N ILE A 220 15.60 -2.77 -11.66
CA ILE A 220 14.48 -2.77 -12.60
C ILE A 220 14.84 -2.24 -14.00
N TYR A 221 16.00 -1.60 -14.17
CA TYR A 221 16.44 -1.06 -15.47
C TYR A 221 17.18 -2.09 -16.33
N ASN A 222 17.44 -3.29 -15.79
CA ASN A 222 18.13 -4.37 -16.51
C ASN A 222 17.16 -5.29 -17.29
N ASN A 223 16.06 -4.77 -17.84
CA ASN A 223 15.07 -5.53 -18.63
C ASN A 223 14.61 -6.82 -17.95
N LEU A 224 14.06 -6.69 -16.74
CA LEU A 224 13.60 -7.84 -15.95
C LEU A 224 12.63 -8.72 -16.75
N LYS A 225 12.86 -10.04 -16.72
CA LYS A 225 12.00 -11.05 -17.36
C LYS A 225 10.88 -11.54 -16.44
N SER A 226 11.11 -11.46 -15.14
CA SER A 226 10.16 -11.83 -14.11
C SER A 226 10.47 -11.05 -12.84
N TYR A 227 9.48 -10.97 -11.96
CA TYR A 227 9.61 -10.35 -10.65
C TYR A 227 8.87 -11.20 -9.62
N THR A 228 9.46 -11.38 -8.45
CA THR A 228 8.82 -12.07 -7.31
C THR A 228 8.67 -11.09 -6.16
N ALA A 229 7.43 -10.79 -5.79
CA ALA A 229 7.15 -9.91 -4.67
C ALA A 229 7.57 -10.56 -3.32
N PRO A 230 8.07 -9.78 -2.35
CA PRO A 230 8.48 -10.31 -1.04
C PRO A 230 7.27 -10.77 -0.22
N GLY A 231 7.46 -11.59 0.81
CA GLY A 231 6.37 -11.99 1.72
C GLY A 231 5.55 -13.23 1.28
N GLY A 232 6.11 -14.09 0.44
CA GLY A 232 5.53 -15.40 0.13
C GLY A 232 4.31 -15.38 -0.79
N ALA A 233 3.61 -16.53 -0.85
CA ALA A 233 2.48 -16.75 -1.76
C ALA A 233 1.19 -16.08 -1.29
N VAL A 234 0.30 -15.79 -2.25
CA VAL A 234 -1.06 -15.32 -1.98
C VAL A 234 -1.92 -16.49 -1.48
N TRP A 235 -2.69 -16.26 -0.43
CA TRP A 235 -3.77 -17.15 -0.01
C TRP A 235 -5.10 -16.65 -0.60
N SER A 236 -5.81 -17.52 -1.32
CA SER A 236 -6.98 -17.15 -2.12
C SER A 236 -8.34 -17.36 -1.44
N GLY A 237 -8.37 -17.88 -0.22
CA GLY A 237 -9.62 -18.28 0.45
C GLY A 237 -9.82 -19.77 0.52
#